data_AF-A0A7D9DTE2-F1
#
_entry.id   AF-A0A7D9DTE2-F1
#
_cell.length_a   1.000
_cell.length_b   1.000
_cell.length_c   1.000
_cell.angle_alpha   90.00
_cell.angle_beta   90.00
_cell.angle_gamma   90.00
#
_symmetry.space_group_name_H-M   'P 1'
#
loop_
_entity.id
_entity.type
_entity.pdbx_description
1 polymer ?
#
loop_
_entity_poly.entity_id
_entity_poly.type
_entity_poly.pdbx_seq_one_letter_code
_entity_poly.pdbx_strand_id
1 'polypeptide(L)'
;MYACEDLPDQMWIQPHQYCHGNYCSFRSKKSEQCLNVGGYEAKKGSNVATYKCEGAPDQRFRWVNGKWVTPRATWSVVGCNQNGEITHAISNTISYKTKITASISISVSSTIQSGVTFGGASTSASVATTVSASLAKEWENSQSGTRDITFTCKNYDTGKPFKRGCMWQLRLTTREKTNNDLLTWSPQIVKCTSNTREPKCPPFTRCKDDACTMCENLPGVRKKKSVDESLTWKKVLKMD
;
A
#
# COMPACT_ATOMS: atom_id res chain seq x y z
N MET A 1 -23.51 -0.87 0.26
CA MET A 1 -22.29 -1.04 1.08
C MET A 1 -22.65 -0.74 2.51
N TYR A 2 -22.11 -1.50 3.46
CA TYR A 2 -22.33 -1.36 4.91
C TYR A 2 -20.98 -1.28 5.64
N ALA A 3 -21.00 -0.98 6.95
CA ALA A 3 -19.79 -0.92 7.78
C ALA A 3 -19.05 -2.27 7.78
N CYS A 4 -17.71 -2.23 7.86
CA CYS A 4 -16.90 -3.42 8.03
C CYS A 4 -17.00 -3.91 9.48
N GLU A 5 -17.61 -5.07 9.70
CA GLU A 5 -17.97 -5.56 11.04
C GLU A 5 -17.23 -6.85 11.43
N ASP A 6 -16.28 -7.30 10.60
CA ASP A 6 -15.53 -8.56 10.78
C ASP A 6 -16.43 -9.80 10.91
N LEU A 7 -17.63 -9.74 10.32
CA LEU A 7 -18.59 -10.83 10.31
C LEU A 7 -18.42 -11.73 9.08
N PRO A 8 -18.70 -13.05 9.19
CA PRO A 8 -18.51 -13.99 8.09
C PRO A 8 -19.27 -13.66 6.79
N ASP A 9 -20.39 -12.92 6.83
CA ASP A 9 -21.09 -12.49 5.61
C ASP A 9 -20.33 -11.47 4.78
N GLN A 10 -19.40 -10.74 5.40
CA GLN A 10 -18.54 -9.76 4.72
C GLN A 10 -17.20 -10.38 4.28
N MET A 11 -16.98 -11.67 4.57
CA MET A 11 -15.79 -12.41 4.18
C MET A 11 -16.07 -13.27 2.95
N TRP A 12 -15.17 -13.20 1.98
CA TRP A 12 -15.32 -13.87 0.69
C TRP A 12 -14.12 -14.77 0.41
N ILE A 13 -14.36 -15.89 -0.25
CA ILE A 13 -13.32 -16.76 -0.79
C ILE A 13 -13.48 -16.88 -2.31
N GLN A 14 -12.38 -17.11 -3.02
CA GLN A 14 -12.38 -17.38 -4.47
C GLN A 14 -11.94 -18.83 -4.71
N PRO A 15 -12.85 -19.81 -4.60
CA PRO A 15 -12.49 -21.21 -4.75
C PRO A 15 -12.18 -21.53 -6.22
N HIS A 16 -11.07 -22.22 -6.47
CA HIS A 16 -10.59 -22.52 -7.83
C HIS A 16 -11.65 -23.27 -8.67
N GLN A 17 -12.47 -24.12 -8.06
CA GLN A 17 -13.52 -24.88 -8.77
C GLN A 17 -14.55 -24.00 -9.51
N TYR A 18 -14.71 -22.73 -9.09
CA TYR A 18 -15.59 -21.76 -9.76
C TYR A 18 -14.82 -20.74 -10.62
N CYS A 19 -13.55 -21.01 -10.93
CA CYS A 19 -12.76 -20.21 -11.86
C CYS A 19 -12.84 -20.73 -13.30
N HIS A 20 -12.75 -19.83 -14.27
CA HIS A 20 -12.57 -20.11 -15.68
C HIS A 20 -11.60 -19.07 -16.26
N GLY A 21 -10.35 -19.49 -16.47
CA GLY A 21 -9.25 -18.56 -16.72
C GLY A 21 -9.10 -17.56 -15.55
N ASN A 22 -9.04 -16.26 -15.88
CA ASN A 22 -8.89 -15.18 -14.91
C ASN A 22 -10.23 -14.71 -14.28
N TYR A 23 -11.33 -15.39 -14.56
CA TYR A 23 -12.65 -15.08 -14.02
C TYR A 23 -13.00 -16.09 -12.94
N CYS A 24 -13.26 -15.62 -11.72
CA CYS A 24 -13.59 -16.46 -10.57
C CYS A 24 -14.82 -15.94 -9.84
N SER A 25 -15.59 -16.86 -9.25
CA SER A 25 -16.68 -16.49 -8.34
C SER A 25 -16.14 -16.07 -6.97
N PHE A 26 -16.89 -15.19 -6.29
CA PHE A 26 -16.70 -14.87 -4.87
C PHE A 26 -17.78 -15.59 -4.07
N ARG A 27 -17.40 -16.52 -3.21
CA ARG A 27 -18.32 -17.27 -2.34
C ARG A 27 -18.28 -16.69 -0.93
N SER A 28 -19.45 -16.36 -0.38
CA SER A 28 -19.57 -15.86 1.00
C SER A 28 -19.18 -16.96 1.99
N LYS A 29 -18.43 -16.61 3.04
CA LYS A 29 -18.09 -17.55 4.11
C LYS A 29 -19.28 -17.90 5.01
N LYS A 30 -20.34 -17.07 5.05
CA LYS A 30 -21.52 -17.31 5.88
C LYS A 30 -22.54 -18.23 5.22
N SER A 31 -22.95 -17.89 4.00
CA SER A 31 -24.07 -18.56 3.32
C SER A 31 -23.61 -19.61 2.31
N GLU A 32 -22.33 -19.67 2.00
CA GLU A 32 -21.76 -20.48 0.91
C GLU A 32 -22.33 -20.17 -0.49
N GLN A 33 -23.09 -19.08 -0.61
CA GLN A 33 -23.63 -18.59 -1.86
C GLN A 33 -22.61 -17.73 -2.61
N CYS A 34 -22.76 -17.64 -3.92
CA CYS A 34 -21.88 -16.88 -4.80
C CYS A 34 -22.42 -15.47 -5.01
N LEU A 35 -21.51 -14.51 -5.17
CA LEU A 35 -21.84 -13.18 -5.68
C LEU A 35 -22.42 -13.32 -7.09
N ASN A 36 -23.60 -12.76 -7.30
CA ASN A 36 -24.46 -13.01 -8.44
C ASN A 36 -25.03 -11.70 -8.98
N VAL A 37 -25.03 -11.54 -10.30
CA VAL A 37 -25.74 -10.45 -10.99
C VAL A 37 -27.13 -10.94 -11.36
N GLY A 38 -28.17 -10.14 -11.17
CA GLY A 38 -29.55 -10.52 -11.47
C GLY A 38 -29.73 -10.91 -12.95
N GLY A 39 -30.25 -12.13 -13.18
CA GLY A 39 -30.39 -12.73 -14.51
C GLY A 39 -29.07 -13.24 -15.09
N TYR A 40 -29.14 -13.99 -16.20
CA TYR A 40 -27.97 -14.69 -16.77
C TYR A 40 -27.09 -13.86 -17.70
N GLU A 41 -27.53 -12.66 -18.07
CA GLU A 41 -26.85 -11.84 -19.08
C GLU A 41 -25.93 -10.76 -18.48
N ALA A 42 -25.85 -10.66 -17.14
CA ALA A 42 -25.09 -9.63 -16.43
C ALA A 42 -25.34 -8.19 -16.97
N LYS A 43 -26.60 -7.86 -17.27
CA LYS A 43 -26.98 -6.57 -17.88
C LYS A 43 -26.59 -5.41 -16.98
N LYS A 44 -26.13 -4.32 -17.59
CA LYS A 44 -25.87 -3.06 -16.88
C LYS A 44 -27.12 -2.60 -16.13
N GLY A 45 -26.96 -2.28 -14.84
CA GLY A 45 -28.07 -1.85 -13.97
C GLY A 45 -28.78 -2.99 -13.23
N SER A 46 -28.43 -4.24 -13.51
CA SER A 46 -28.95 -5.39 -12.75
C SER A 46 -28.46 -5.36 -11.31
N ASN A 47 -29.30 -5.83 -10.39
CA ASN A 47 -28.93 -5.94 -8.98
C ASN A 47 -27.79 -6.94 -8.78
N VAL A 48 -26.95 -6.72 -7.77
CA VAL A 48 -25.89 -7.64 -7.37
C VAL A 48 -26.17 -8.11 -5.94
N ALA A 49 -26.31 -9.41 -5.75
CA ALA A 49 -26.65 -10.04 -4.48
C ALA A 49 -25.95 -11.40 -4.34
N THR A 50 -26.22 -12.14 -3.27
CA THR A 50 -25.81 -13.54 -3.17
C THR A 50 -26.90 -14.44 -3.74
N TYR A 51 -26.49 -15.52 -4.42
CA TYR A 51 -27.38 -16.56 -4.92
C TYR A 51 -26.67 -17.91 -4.94
N LYS A 52 -27.41 -19.01 -5.14
CA LYS A 52 -26.83 -20.34 -5.29
C LYS A 52 -25.69 -20.30 -6.32
N CYS A 53 -24.56 -20.92 -6.00
CA CYS A 53 -23.44 -21.03 -6.94
C CYS A 53 -23.85 -21.96 -8.09
N GLU A 54 -24.01 -21.39 -9.28
CA GLU A 54 -24.41 -22.11 -10.50
C GLU A 54 -23.26 -22.31 -11.47
N GLY A 55 -22.12 -21.67 -11.22
CA GLY A 55 -20.98 -21.66 -12.15
C GLY A 55 -21.24 -20.88 -13.44
N ALA A 56 -22.36 -20.15 -13.50
CA ALA A 56 -22.74 -19.34 -14.64
C ALA A 56 -21.80 -18.13 -14.83
N PRO A 57 -21.62 -17.63 -16.07
CA PRO A 57 -20.69 -16.53 -16.35
C PRO A 57 -20.99 -15.24 -15.57
N ASP A 58 -22.25 -14.94 -15.30
CA ASP A 58 -22.71 -13.76 -14.53
C ASP A 58 -22.30 -13.80 -13.04
N GLN A 59 -21.86 -14.96 -12.55
CA GLN A 59 -21.29 -15.15 -11.20
C GLN A 59 -19.76 -15.14 -11.18
N ARG A 60 -19.08 -14.83 -12.30
CA ARG A 60 -17.62 -14.85 -12.39
C ARG A 60 -17.08 -13.47 -12.72
N PHE A 61 -16.12 -13.02 -11.92
CA PHE A 61 -15.54 -11.70 -12.02
C PHE A 61 -14.04 -11.82 -12.22
N ARG A 62 -13.46 -10.90 -12.97
CA ARG A 62 -12.01 -10.77 -13.07
C ARG A 62 -11.55 -9.48 -12.43
N TRP A 63 -10.40 -9.55 -11.79
CA TRP A 63 -9.64 -8.35 -11.48
C TRP A 63 -9.15 -7.72 -12.78
N VAL A 64 -9.45 -6.44 -12.98
CA VAL A 64 -8.89 -5.66 -14.09
C VAL A 64 -7.62 -4.98 -13.60
N ASN A 65 -6.52 -5.14 -14.35
CA ASN A 65 -5.23 -4.59 -13.99
C ASN A 65 -5.33 -3.07 -13.75
N GLY A 66 -4.64 -2.59 -12.71
CA GLY A 66 -4.55 -1.16 -12.42
C GLY A 66 -3.92 -0.39 -13.58
N LYS A 67 -4.40 0.85 -13.79
CA LYS A 67 -3.92 1.76 -14.84
C LYS A 67 -2.47 2.21 -14.65
N TRP A 68 -1.85 1.90 -13.52
CA TRP A 68 -0.57 2.45 -13.09
C TRP A 68 0.51 1.38 -13.02
N VAL A 69 1.74 1.79 -13.32
CA VAL A 69 2.95 1.01 -13.04
C VAL A 69 3.16 0.94 -11.52
N THR A 70 3.76 -0.15 -11.03
CA THR A 70 4.12 -0.28 -9.60
C THR A 70 4.88 0.97 -9.14
N PRO A 71 4.36 1.71 -8.15
CA PRO A 71 4.99 2.95 -7.70
C PRO A 71 6.38 2.71 -7.12
N ARG A 72 7.23 3.73 -7.26
CA ARG A 72 8.58 3.76 -6.71
C ARG A 72 8.72 4.90 -5.72
N ALA A 73 9.11 4.55 -4.49
CA ALA A 73 9.41 5.46 -3.41
C ALA A 73 10.93 5.66 -3.25
N THR A 74 11.32 6.91 -3.04
CA THR A 74 12.70 7.36 -2.81
C THR A 74 12.69 8.51 -1.81
N TRP A 75 13.83 8.84 -1.23
CA TRP A 75 14.01 10.05 -0.44
C TRP A 75 14.66 11.16 -1.26
N SER A 76 14.02 12.32 -1.31
CA SER A 76 14.59 13.53 -1.88
C SER A 76 15.21 14.37 -0.76
N VAL A 77 16.42 14.89 -0.97
CA VAL A 77 17.04 15.80 0.00
C VAL A 77 16.27 17.11 0.06
N VAL A 78 15.96 17.57 1.28
CA VAL A 78 15.38 18.90 1.54
C VAL A 78 16.53 19.89 1.77
N GLY A 79 17.46 19.53 2.64
CA GLY A 79 18.61 20.35 3.00
C GLY A 79 19.53 19.62 3.96
N CYS A 80 20.77 20.08 4.06
CA CYS A 80 21.77 19.51 4.95
C CYS A 80 22.42 20.61 5.79
N ASN A 81 22.73 20.29 7.05
CA ASN A 81 23.47 21.15 7.95
C ASN A 81 24.59 20.32 8.61
N GLN A 82 25.84 20.74 8.47
CA GLN A 82 26.99 19.99 8.98
C GLN A 82 27.36 20.32 10.44
N ASN A 83 26.75 21.34 11.03
CA ASN A 83 27.12 21.85 12.34
C ASN A 83 25.91 22.30 13.19
N GLY A 84 24.69 21.86 12.86
CA GLY A 84 23.50 22.19 13.63
C GLY A 84 22.23 21.50 13.15
N GLU A 85 21.11 21.89 13.75
CA GLU A 85 19.78 21.43 13.39
C GLU A 85 19.34 21.97 12.03
N ILE A 86 18.33 21.32 11.44
CA ILE A 86 17.66 21.77 10.22
C ILE A 86 16.21 22.03 10.55
N THR A 87 15.71 23.22 10.21
CA THR A 87 14.29 23.56 10.28
C THR A 87 13.82 23.95 8.88
N HIS A 88 12.75 23.33 8.39
CA HIS A 88 12.21 23.61 7.06
C HIS A 88 10.69 23.45 7.03
N ALA A 89 10.00 24.29 6.25
CA ALA A 89 8.60 24.09 5.93
C ALA A 89 8.47 23.01 4.85
N ILE A 90 7.72 21.96 5.13
CA ILE A 90 7.49 20.83 4.22
C ILE A 90 6.04 20.82 3.81
N SER A 91 5.79 20.71 2.51
CA SER A 91 4.46 20.71 1.91
C SER A 91 4.12 19.32 1.37
N ASN A 92 2.85 18.93 1.47
CA ASN A 92 2.33 17.82 0.68
C ASN A 92 2.10 18.30 -0.77
N THR A 93 2.80 17.72 -1.73
CA THR A 93 2.68 18.10 -3.15
C THR A 93 2.31 16.91 -4.01
N ILE A 94 1.39 17.15 -4.96
CA ILE A 94 1.02 16.17 -5.97
C ILE A 94 1.13 16.85 -7.33
N SER A 95 1.93 16.27 -8.20
CA SER A 95 2.15 16.72 -9.57
C SER A 95 1.69 15.63 -10.53
N TYR A 96 0.73 15.98 -11.37
CA TYR A 96 0.25 15.16 -12.47
C TYR A 96 -0.16 16.06 -13.62
N LYS A 97 -0.05 15.58 -14.85
CA LYS A 97 -0.31 16.37 -16.07
C LYS A 97 -1.73 16.91 -16.12
N THR A 98 -2.69 16.16 -15.57
CA THR A 98 -4.10 16.55 -15.52
C THR A 98 -4.57 16.66 -14.08
N LYS A 99 -5.73 17.29 -13.88
CA LYS A 99 -6.36 17.38 -12.57
C LYS A 99 -6.65 15.97 -12.03
N ILE A 100 -6.22 15.70 -10.80
CA ILE A 100 -6.55 14.46 -10.12
C ILE A 100 -8.02 14.45 -9.74
N THR A 101 -8.78 13.55 -10.36
CA THR A 101 -10.18 13.27 -10.03
C THR A 101 -10.26 12.24 -8.91
N ALA A 102 -11.45 12.07 -8.31
CA ALA A 102 -11.69 11.02 -7.31
C ALA A 102 -11.38 9.61 -7.85
N SER A 103 -11.71 9.33 -9.12
CA SER A 103 -11.43 8.03 -9.74
C SER A 103 -9.93 7.79 -9.98
N ILE A 104 -9.20 8.83 -10.38
CA ILE A 104 -7.73 8.77 -10.46
C ILE A 104 -7.15 8.51 -9.08
N SER A 105 -7.58 9.26 -8.07
CA SER A 105 -7.09 9.14 -6.70
C SER A 105 -7.29 7.74 -6.11
N ILE A 106 -8.49 7.16 -6.27
CA ILE A 106 -8.80 5.78 -5.85
C ILE A 106 -7.91 4.78 -6.60
N SER A 107 -7.73 4.95 -7.91
CA SER A 107 -6.90 4.04 -8.71
C SER A 107 -5.42 4.10 -8.33
N VAL A 108 -4.92 5.28 -7.95
CA VAL A 108 -3.54 5.42 -7.44
C VAL A 108 -3.42 4.80 -6.05
N SER A 109 -4.37 5.05 -5.15
CA SER A 109 -4.42 4.45 -3.80
C SER A 109 -4.35 2.92 -3.88
N SER A 110 -5.20 2.30 -4.71
CA SER A 110 -5.22 0.83 -4.85
C SER A 110 -3.92 0.30 -5.46
N THR A 111 -3.28 1.05 -6.36
CA THR A 111 -1.98 0.67 -6.92
C THR A 111 -0.89 0.71 -5.85
N ILE A 112 -0.84 1.77 -5.03
CA ILE A 112 0.10 1.87 -3.90
C ILE A 112 -0.12 0.71 -2.91
N GLN A 113 -1.39 0.42 -2.58
CA GLN A 113 -1.75 -0.65 -1.66
C GLN A 113 -1.34 -2.03 -2.17
N SER A 114 -1.39 -2.25 -3.50
CA SER A 114 -0.98 -3.50 -4.12
C SER A 114 0.52 -3.77 -4.04
N GLY A 115 1.33 -2.72 -3.89
CA GLY A 115 2.78 -2.84 -3.75
C GLY A 115 3.53 -1.56 -4.13
N VAL A 116 4.65 -1.32 -3.45
CA VAL A 116 5.57 -0.22 -3.75
C VAL A 116 6.99 -0.78 -3.80
N THR A 117 7.80 -0.27 -4.71
CA THR A 117 9.25 -0.50 -4.71
C THR A 117 9.95 0.68 -4.03
N PHE A 118 11.01 0.41 -3.28
CA PHE A 118 11.77 1.43 -2.57
C PHE A 118 13.25 1.36 -2.92
N GLY A 119 13.89 2.52 -3.10
CA GLY A 119 15.32 2.66 -3.34
C GLY A 119 15.66 3.25 -4.71
N GLY A 120 16.97 3.39 -4.97
CA GLY A 120 17.55 3.95 -6.20
C GLY A 120 17.17 3.21 -7.49
N ALA A 121 17.45 3.81 -8.66
CA ALA A 121 17.06 3.23 -9.95
C ALA A 121 17.75 1.87 -10.21
N SER A 122 18.90 1.66 -9.57
CA SER A 122 19.74 0.46 -9.72
C SER A 122 19.60 -0.56 -8.58
N THR A 123 18.88 -0.26 -7.49
CA THR A 123 18.82 -1.10 -6.28
C THR A 123 17.46 -1.03 -5.58
N SER A 124 16.36 -1.04 -6.33
CA SER A 124 15.02 -1.03 -5.73
C SER A 124 14.59 -2.41 -5.26
N ALA A 125 13.86 -2.45 -4.13
CA ALA A 125 13.27 -3.67 -3.57
C ALA A 125 11.80 -3.44 -3.20
N SER A 126 10.98 -4.48 -3.23
CA SER A 126 9.60 -4.41 -2.76
C SER A 126 9.53 -4.12 -1.26
N VAL A 127 8.64 -3.20 -0.86
CA VAL A 127 8.40 -2.92 0.56
C VAL A 127 7.43 -3.93 1.17
N ALA A 128 7.38 -3.99 2.50
CA ALA A 128 6.39 -4.80 3.22
C ALA A 128 4.95 -4.33 2.91
N THR A 129 3.99 -5.25 2.88
CA THR A 129 2.57 -4.96 2.59
C THR A 129 1.97 -3.93 3.55
N THR A 130 2.41 -3.90 4.81
CA THR A 130 2.00 -2.89 5.79
C THR A 130 2.48 -1.49 5.40
N VAL A 131 3.68 -1.34 4.85
CA VAL A 131 4.21 -0.06 4.36
C VAL A 131 3.39 0.41 3.16
N SER A 132 3.08 -0.47 2.21
CA SER A 132 2.19 -0.18 1.08
C SER A 132 0.81 0.27 1.53
N ALA A 133 0.21 -0.42 2.52
CA ALA A 133 -1.09 -0.04 3.06
C ALA A 133 -1.06 1.33 3.77
N SER A 134 -0.03 1.60 4.57
CA SER A 134 0.15 2.91 5.22
C SER A 134 0.36 4.04 4.20
N LEU A 135 1.14 3.80 3.15
CA LEU A 135 1.32 4.78 2.07
C LEU A 135 0.03 5.04 1.29
N ALA A 136 -0.76 4.02 1.02
CA ALA A 136 -2.06 4.19 0.35
C ALA A 136 -3.00 5.03 1.21
N LYS A 137 -3.02 4.78 2.53
CA LYS A 137 -3.82 5.59 3.45
C LYS A 137 -3.35 7.03 3.53
N GLU A 138 -2.04 7.25 3.57
CA GLU A 138 -1.47 8.60 3.55
C GLU A 138 -1.77 9.33 2.25
N TRP A 139 -1.74 8.63 1.11
CA TRP A 139 -2.16 9.18 -0.18
C TRP A 139 -3.61 9.66 -0.15
N GLU A 140 -4.54 8.89 0.42
CA GLU A 140 -5.94 9.33 0.58
C GLU A 140 -6.07 10.59 1.42
N ASN A 141 -5.34 10.66 2.54
CA ASN A 141 -5.34 11.83 3.43
C ASN A 141 -4.75 13.06 2.73
N SER A 142 -3.79 12.87 1.82
CA SER A 142 -3.11 13.93 1.10
C SER A 142 -3.98 14.68 0.07
N GLN A 143 -5.20 14.21 -0.19
CA GLN A 143 -6.11 14.82 -1.16
C GLN A 143 -6.84 16.08 -0.63
N SER A 144 -6.78 16.36 0.68
CA SER A 144 -7.49 17.49 1.31
C SER A 144 -6.85 18.87 1.07
N GLY A 145 -5.84 18.96 0.20
CA GLY A 145 -5.12 20.18 -0.12
C GLY A 145 -3.74 20.28 0.54
N THR A 146 -2.92 21.19 0.03
CA THR A 146 -1.56 21.43 0.53
C THR A 146 -1.60 22.36 1.74
N ARG A 147 -0.97 21.93 2.84
CA ARG A 147 -0.63 22.77 3.98
C ARG A 147 0.86 22.64 4.21
N ASP A 148 1.49 23.73 4.62
CA ASP A 148 2.90 23.72 4.99
C ASP A 148 3.00 23.46 6.49
N ILE A 149 3.84 22.50 6.87
CA ILE A 149 4.13 22.19 8.26
C ILE A 149 5.64 22.35 8.44
N THR A 150 6.04 23.07 9.49
CA THR A 150 7.44 23.23 9.83
C THR A 150 7.95 22.01 10.57
N PHE A 151 8.97 21.35 10.02
CA PHE A 151 9.67 20.25 10.65
C PHE A 151 11.05 20.71 11.11
N THR A 152 11.49 20.21 12.27
CA THR A 152 12.85 20.40 12.79
C THR A 152 13.50 19.06 13.06
N CYS A 153 14.69 18.84 12.51
CA CYS A 153 15.53 17.69 12.84
C CYS A 153 16.16 17.88 14.21
N LYS A 154 15.44 17.50 15.28
CA LYS A 154 15.94 17.51 16.67
C LYS A 154 16.66 16.23 17.05
N ASN A 155 16.24 15.10 16.49
CA ASN A 155 16.79 13.77 16.77
C ASN A 155 16.94 12.97 15.48
N TYR A 156 17.91 12.05 15.46
CA TYR A 156 17.89 10.94 14.51
C TYR A 156 16.80 9.94 14.89
N ASP A 157 16.39 9.08 13.96
CA ASP A 157 15.42 7.99 14.20
C ASP A 157 15.82 7.09 15.39
N THR A 158 17.12 6.93 15.66
CA THR A 158 17.66 6.16 16.79
C THR A 158 17.31 6.76 18.16
N GLY A 159 16.83 8.01 18.19
CA GLY A 159 16.51 8.78 19.39
C GLY A 159 17.65 9.69 19.85
N LYS A 160 18.86 9.56 19.31
CA LYS A 160 20.00 10.44 19.65
C LYS A 160 19.77 11.87 19.14
N PRO A 161 20.27 12.90 19.84
CA PRO A 161 20.19 14.28 19.37
C PRO A 161 20.84 14.45 17.99
N PHE A 162 20.17 15.21 17.13
CA PHE A 162 20.67 15.55 15.80
C PHE A 162 21.75 16.62 15.94
N LYS A 163 22.97 16.31 15.48
CA LYS A 163 24.09 17.27 15.54
C LYS A 163 24.49 17.81 14.16
N ARG A 164 24.21 17.04 13.12
CA ARG A 164 24.54 17.30 11.72
C ARG A 164 23.86 16.29 10.79
N GLY A 165 23.85 16.58 9.50
CA GLY A 165 23.46 15.66 8.43
C GLY A 165 22.40 16.28 7.54
N CYS A 166 21.39 15.51 7.13
CA CYS A 166 20.40 15.95 6.14
C CYS A 166 18.96 15.61 6.56
N MET A 167 18.05 16.50 6.16
CA MET A 167 16.61 16.26 6.15
C MET A 167 16.21 15.74 4.77
N TRP A 168 15.34 14.74 4.76
CA TRP A 168 14.87 14.05 3.56
C TRP A 168 13.35 14.03 3.54
N GLN A 169 12.74 14.31 2.40
CA GLN A 169 11.31 14.19 2.18
C GLN A 169 11.03 12.99 1.26
N LEU A 170 10.01 12.21 1.60
CA LEU A 170 9.59 11.10 0.75
C LEU A 170 9.11 11.62 -0.61
N ARG A 171 9.48 10.92 -1.67
CA ARG A 171 8.97 11.12 -3.02
C ARG A 171 8.54 9.79 -3.60
N LEU A 172 7.30 9.71 -4.03
CA LEU A 172 6.72 8.58 -4.73
C LEU A 172 6.44 8.97 -6.18
N THR A 173 6.77 8.07 -7.10
CA THR A 173 6.51 8.25 -8.52
C THR A 173 5.83 7.03 -9.11
N THR A 174 4.89 7.26 -10.02
CA THR A 174 4.29 6.20 -10.84
C THR A 174 3.91 6.78 -12.21
N ARG A 175 3.69 5.90 -13.18
CA ARG A 175 3.26 6.28 -14.53
C ARG A 175 1.97 5.60 -14.90
N GLU A 176 1.08 6.33 -15.56
CA GLU A 176 -0.10 5.72 -16.18
C GLU A 176 0.36 4.90 -17.39
N LYS A 177 -0.09 3.64 -17.48
CA LYS A 177 0.37 2.66 -18.47
C LYS A 177 -0.01 3.02 -19.91
N THR A 178 -1.08 3.77 -20.10
CA THR A 178 -1.66 4.04 -21.43
C THR A 178 -0.96 5.19 -22.15
N ASN A 179 -0.62 6.26 -21.44
CA ASN A 179 -0.03 7.48 -21.99
C ASN A 179 1.37 7.78 -21.45
N ASN A 180 1.86 6.96 -20.49
CA ASN A 180 3.16 7.13 -19.84
C ASN A 180 3.31 8.43 -19.02
N ASP A 181 2.20 9.11 -18.72
CA ASP A 181 2.20 10.37 -17.97
C ASP A 181 2.67 10.11 -16.52
N LEU A 182 3.60 10.94 -16.05
CA LEU A 182 4.24 10.80 -14.75
C LEU A 182 3.38 11.46 -13.66
N LEU A 183 3.06 10.70 -12.62
CA LEU A 183 2.56 11.20 -11.35
C LEU A 183 3.72 11.22 -10.34
N THR A 184 3.92 12.36 -9.70
CA THR A 184 4.84 12.53 -8.57
C THR A 184 4.06 12.98 -7.35
N TRP A 185 4.32 12.35 -6.22
CA TRP A 185 3.74 12.69 -4.92
C TRP A 185 4.85 12.84 -3.89
N SER A 186 4.89 13.96 -3.18
CA SER A 186 5.80 14.18 -2.07
C SER A 186 4.97 14.50 -0.81
N PRO A 187 4.67 13.50 0.03
CA PRO A 187 3.95 13.73 1.27
C PRO A 187 4.83 14.42 2.32
N GLN A 188 4.21 14.85 3.41
CA GLN A 188 4.89 15.40 4.59
C GLN A 188 5.50 14.29 5.47
N ILE A 189 6.11 13.28 4.84
CA ILE A 189 6.86 12.23 5.50
C ILE A 189 8.34 12.57 5.38
N VAL A 190 9.01 12.72 6.52
CA VAL A 190 10.39 13.20 6.62
C VAL A 190 11.28 12.18 7.34
N LYS A 191 12.57 12.17 6.99
CA LYS A 191 13.63 11.52 7.78
C LYS A 191 14.81 12.47 8.00
N CYS A 192 15.46 12.33 9.15
CA CYS A 192 16.68 13.05 9.50
C CYS A 192 17.82 12.05 9.69
N THR A 193 18.90 12.17 8.92
CA THR A 193 20.06 11.27 9.00
C THR A 193 21.35 12.05 9.17
N SER A 194 22.38 11.38 9.68
CA SER A 194 23.68 11.97 10.01
C SER A 194 24.63 12.16 8.83
N ASN A 195 24.32 11.59 7.67
CA ASN A 195 25.16 11.64 6.47
C ASN A 195 24.41 12.28 5.30
N THR A 196 25.10 12.42 4.16
CA THR A 196 24.57 12.99 2.92
C THR A 196 24.05 11.93 1.94
N ARG A 197 24.01 10.66 2.34
CA ARG A 197 23.54 9.57 1.49
C ARG A 197 22.05 9.35 1.72
N GLU A 198 21.34 8.99 0.66
CA GLU A 198 19.91 8.67 0.71
C GLU A 198 19.65 7.60 1.79
N PRO A 199 18.68 7.81 2.70
CA PRO A 199 18.30 6.82 3.70
C PRO A 199 17.88 5.51 3.05
N LYS A 200 18.38 4.38 3.55
CA LYS A 200 18.04 3.05 2.99
C LYS A 200 16.72 2.48 3.51
N CYS A 201 16.10 3.15 4.48
CA CYS A 201 14.89 2.64 5.11
C CYS A 201 13.63 3.23 4.47
N PRO A 202 12.66 2.37 4.10
CA PRO A 202 11.41 2.84 3.53
C PRO A 202 10.61 3.69 4.54
N PRO A 203 9.63 4.48 4.09
CA PRO A 203 8.72 5.17 4.98
C PRO A 203 8.00 4.17 5.91
N PHE A 204 7.55 4.64 7.07
CA PHE A 204 6.91 3.80 8.10
C PHE A 204 7.81 2.66 8.64
N THR A 205 9.12 2.80 8.48
CA THR A 205 10.14 2.00 9.18
C THR A 205 11.12 2.94 9.88
N ARG A 206 11.94 2.39 10.76
CA ARG A 206 12.88 3.16 11.58
C ARG A 206 14.31 2.84 11.19
N CYS A 207 15.18 3.86 11.18
CA CYS A 207 16.61 3.65 11.02
C CYS A 207 17.20 3.07 12.31
N LYS A 208 17.98 1.99 12.19
CA LYS A 208 18.69 1.34 13.30
C LYS A 208 19.99 2.08 13.66
N ASP A 209 20.54 2.82 12.71
CA ASP A 209 21.73 3.65 12.87
C ASP A 209 21.48 5.09 12.41
N ASP A 210 22.27 6.04 12.91
CA ASP A 210 22.09 7.48 12.65
C ASP A 210 22.31 7.83 11.16
N ALA A 211 23.04 7.00 10.41
CA ALA A 211 23.29 7.14 8.98
C ALA A 211 22.21 6.46 8.12
N CYS A 212 21.22 5.82 8.74
CA CYS A 212 20.12 5.09 8.13
C CYS A 212 20.55 4.06 7.08
N THR A 213 21.56 3.27 7.41
CA THR A 213 22.06 2.18 6.56
C THR A 213 21.33 0.86 6.80
N MET A 214 20.74 0.69 7.99
CA MET A 214 19.99 -0.48 8.42
C MET A 214 18.62 -0.08 8.98
N CYS A 215 17.65 -0.98 8.82
CA CYS A 215 16.25 -0.72 9.14
C CYS A 215 15.71 -1.68 10.19
N GLU A 216 14.81 -1.17 11.02
CA GLU A 216 13.97 -1.96 11.91
C GLU A 216 12.50 -1.57 11.75
N ASN A 217 11.60 -2.49 12.08
CA ASN A 217 10.17 -2.19 12.09
C ASN A 217 9.86 -1.26 13.27
N LEU A 218 8.84 -0.40 13.10
CA LEU A 218 8.36 0.43 14.20
C LEU A 218 7.87 -0.48 15.36
N PRO A 219 8.16 -0.11 16.63
CA PRO A 219 7.65 -0.86 17.78
C PRO A 219 6.12 -0.94 17.72
N GLY A 220 5.55 -2.14 17.90
CA GLY A 220 4.10 -2.38 17.87
C GLY A 220 3.58 -3.12 16.63
N VAL A 221 4.38 -3.27 15.57
CA VAL A 221 4.06 -4.20 14.46
C VAL A 221 4.32 -5.63 14.94
N ARG A 222 3.31 -6.27 15.55
CA ARG A 222 3.39 -7.68 15.94
C ARG A 222 3.76 -8.52 14.72
N LYS A 223 4.87 -9.25 14.78
CA LYS A 223 5.10 -10.38 13.87
C LYS A 223 3.89 -11.30 14.02
N LYS A 224 3.10 -11.49 12.96
CA LYS A 224 2.22 -12.67 12.92
C LYS A 224 3.15 -13.87 13.11
N LYS A 225 2.99 -14.60 14.22
CA LYS A 225 3.61 -15.93 14.35
C LYS A 225 3.20 -16.69 13.10
N SER A 226 4.17 -17.20 12.34
CA SER A 226 3.92 -18.20 11.32
C SER A 226 3.16 -19.32 12.01
N VAL A 227 1.91 -19.55 11.60
CA VAL A 227 1.22 -20.78 11.98
C VAL A 227 1.97 -21.88 11.24
N ASP A 228 2.62 -22.74 12.01
CA ASP A 228 3.29 -23.93 11.53
C ASP A 228 2.22 -24.88 10.94
N GLU A 229 2.11 -24.91 9.61
CA GLU A 229 1.20 -25.78 8.86
C GLU A 229 1.57 -27.28 8.93
N SER A 230 2.58 -27.67 9.70
CA SER A 230 2.98 -29.09 9.85
C SER A 230 2.15 -29.88 10.86
N LEU A 231 1.26 -29.25 11.64
CA LEU A 231 0.51 -29.89 12.72
C LEU A 231 -0.92 -30.33 12.38
N THR A 232 -1.45 -29.99 11.21
CA THR A 232 -2.85 -30.31 10.82
C THR A 232 -3.02 -31.61 10.02
N TRP A 233 -1.94 -32.23 9.52
CA TRP A 233 -2.03 -33.46 8.70
C TRP A 233 -1.88 -34.77 9.47
N LYS A 234 -1.51 -34.75 10.76
CA LYS A 234 -1.31 -35.98 11.57
C LYS A 234 -2.55 -36.49 12.32
N LYS A 235 -3.72 -35.88 12.13
CA LYS A 235 -4.96 -36.29 12.85
C LYS A 235 -6.08 -36.91 11.98
N VAL A 236 -5.83 -37.19 10.69
CA VAL A 236 -6.85 -37.76 9.78
C VAL A 236 -6.60 -39.24 9.42
N LEU A 237 -5.55 -39.88 9.96
CA LEU A 237 -5.32 -41.32 9.77
C LEU A 237 -5.21 -42.02 11.12
N LYS A 238 -6.35 -42.22 11.77
CA LYS A 238 -6.62 -43.29 12.74
C LYS A 238 -8.10 -43.26 13.06
N MET A 239 -8.87 -44.09 12.37
CA MET A 239 -10.06 -44.75 12.90
C MET A 239 -10.41 -45.89 11.94
N ASP A 240 -10.56 -47.06 12.56
CA ASP A 240 -10.84 -48.37 11.99
C ASP A 240 -12.17 -48.43 11.20
#